data_AF-A0A1L8SNE3-F1
#
_entry.id   AF-A0A1L8SNE3-F1
#
_cell.length_a   1.000
_cell.length_b   1.000
_cell.length_c   1.000
_cell.angle_alpha   90.00
_cell.angle_beta   90.00
_cell.angle_gamma   90.00
#
_symmetry.space_group_name_H-M   'P 1'
#
loop_
_entity.id
_entity.type
_entity.pdbx_description
1 polymer ?
#
loop_
_entity_poly.entity_id
_entity_poly.type
_entity_poly.pdbx_seq_one_letter_code
_entity_poly.pdbx_strand_id
1 'polypeptide(L)'
;MTQAWSWFKNEDVVLADIEWVSYEDNEKTFGVCLKAAWAKAKEYAEEEEDFVKAVASSEELKAWNWAERKLNVKSDLTDEAKYNDMLNIDKESFGLSVWQKAIKAVSLYSRTAA
;
A
#
# COMPACT_ATOMS: atom_id res chain seq x y z
N MET A 1 13.39 -14.46 4.65
CA MET A 1 14.35 -15.57 4.46
C MET A 1 14.84 -15.64 3.01
N THR A 2 13.94 -15.76 2.01
CA THR A 2 14.32 -15.83 0.59
C THR A 2 15.14 -14.63 0.11
N GLN A 3 14.77 -13.42 0.52
CA GLN A 3 15.51 -12.20 0.18
C GLN A 3 16.95 -12.21 0.70
N ALA A 4 17.13 -12.56 1.99
CA ALA A 4 18.43 -12.69 2.61
C ALA A 4 19.32 -13.73 1.90
N TRP A 5 18.71 -14.85 1.50
CA TRP A 5 19.40 -15.91 0.75
C TRP A 5 19.81 -15.45 -0.66
N SER A 6 18.92 -14.74 -1.35
CA SER A 6 19.19 -14.15 -2.67
C SER A 6 20.37 -13.19 -2.62
N TRP A 7 20.36 -12.26 -1.66
CA TRP A 7 21.48 -11.35 -1.46
C TRP A 7 22.76 -12.08 -1.13
N PHE A 8 22.74 -13.02 -0.17
CA PHE A 8 23.93 -13.76 0.22
C PHE A 8 24.56 -14.56 -0.94
N LYS A 9 23.74 -15.23 -1.75
CA LYS A 9 24.21 -16.12 -2.83
C LYS A 9 24.60 -15.40 -4.12
N ASN A 10 24.10 -14.18 -4.34
CA ASN A 10 24.38 -13.44 -5.56
C ASN A 10 25.71 -12.69 -5.45
N GLU A 11 26.74 -13.09 -6.18
CA GLU A 11 28.07 -12.47 -6.15
C GLU A 11 28.08 -11.02 -6.69
N ASP A 12 27.11 -10.65 -7.53
CA ASP A 12 26.98 -9.30 -8.09
C ASP A 12 26.45 -8.28 -7.06
N VAL A 13 25.88 -8.75 -5.95
CA VAL A 13 25.38 -7.89 -4.87
C VAL A 13 26.48 -7.69 -3.83
N VAL A 14 26.92 -6.46 -3.62
CA VAL A 14 27.82 -6.10 -2.50
C VAL A 14 27.03 -5.54 -1.32
N LEU A 15 27.68 -5.42 -0.15
CA LEU A 15 27.04 -4.83 1.03
C LEU A 15 26.52 -3.42 0.78
N ALA A 16 27.24 -2.63 -0.01
CA ALA A 16 26.85 -1.27 -0.36
C ALA A 16 25.54 -1.20 -1.17
N ASP A 17 25.14 -2.29 -1.83
CA ASP A 17 23.87 -2.35 -2.57
C ASP A 17 22.67 -2.65 -1.66
N ILE A 18 22.92 -2.98 -0.38
CA ILE A 18 21.88 -3.35 0.58
C ILE A 18 21.68 -2.17 1.54
N GLU A 19 20.62 -1.41 1.31
CA GLU A 19 20.27 -0.19 2.02
C GLU A 19 20.16 -0.36 3.55
N TRP A 20 19.72 -1.52 4.02
CA TRP A 20 19.47 -1.82 5.44
C TRP A 20 20.67 -2.43 6.19
N VAL A 21 21.88 -2.29 5.64
CA VAL A 21 23.13 -2.73 6.26
C VAL A 21 23.69 -1.59 7.13
N SER A 22 24.25 -1.92 8.29
CA SER A 22 24.88 -0.94 9.17
C SER A 22 26.31 -0.62 8.73
N TYR A 23 26.83 0.55 9.09
CA TYR A 23 28.23 0.91 8.89
C TYR A 23 29.21 -0.04 9.62
N GLU A 24 28.73 -0.78 10.62
CA GLU A 24 29.49 -1.77 11.39
C GLU A 24 29.61 -3.13 10.68
N ASP A 25 28.78 -3.38 9.68
CA ASP A 25 28.73 -4.65 8.96
C ASP A 25 29.83 -4.65 7.88
N ASN A 26 30.97 -5.29 8.18
CA ASN A 26 32.17 -5.24 7.32
C ASN A 26 32.22 -6.35 6.27
N GLU A 27 31.44 -7.43 6.43
CA GLU A 27 31.46 -8.59 5.55
C GLU A 27 30.06 -9.05 5.17
N LYS A 28 29.91 -9.47 3.92
CA LYS A 28 28.67 -10.00 3.36
C LYS A 28 28.39 -11.43 3.85
N THR A 29 28.11 -11.54 5.14
CA THR A 29 27.70 -12.82 5.74
C THR A 29 26.20 -13.03 5.54
N PHE A 30 25.76 -14.30 5.61
CA PHE A 30 24.33 -14.61 5.62
C PHE A 30 23.61 -13.92 6.78
N GLY A 31 24.27 -13.78 7.95
CA GLY A 31 23.72 -13.09 9.11
C GLY A 31 23.43 -11.60 8.85
N VAL A 32 24.36 -10.90 8.18
CA VAL A 32 24.16 -9.50 7.77
C VAL A 32 23.03 -9.39 6.75
N CYS A 33 23.00 -10.27 5.75
CA CYS A 33 21.91 -10.30 4.75
C CYS A 33 20.55 -10.60 5.40
N LEU A 34 20.51 -11.44 6.44
CA LEU A 34 19.29 -11.76 7.19
C LEU A 34 18.81 -10.58 8.02
N LYS A 35 19.70 -9.93 8.75
CA LYS A 35 19.42 -8.71 9.52
C LYS A 35 18.86 -7.60 8.63
N ALA A 36 19.51 -7.34 7.49
CA ALA A 36 19.05 -6.35 6.52
C ALA A 36 17.69 -6.71 5.92
N ALA A 37 17.46 -7.99 5.60
CA ALA A 37 16.18 -8.43 5.04
C ALA A 37 15.04 -8.32 6.05
N TRP A 38 15.33 -8.49 7.34
CA TRP A 38 14.39 -8.25 8.43
C TRP A 38 14.11 -6.78 8.65
N ALA A 39 15.15 -5.93 8.64
CA ALA A 39 14.97 -4.48 8.74
C ALA A 39 14.09 -3.96 7.59
N LYS A 40 14.37 -4.37 6.34
CA LYS A 40 13.52 -4.10 5.17
C LYS A 40 12.08 -4.51 5.39
N ALA A 41 11.85 -5.76 5.80
CA ALA A 41 10.50 -6.28 6.02
C ALA A 41 9.77 -5.55 7.14
N LYS A 42 10.49 -5.12 8.18
CA LYS A 42 9.93 -4.36 9.29
C LYS A 42 9.49 -2.96 8.83
N GLU A 43 10.31 -2.26 8.06
CA GLU A 43 9.96 -0.96 7.50
C GLU A 43 8.71 -1.05 6.62
N TYR A 44 8.62 -2.04 5.72
CA TYR A 44 7.39 -2.25 4.94
C TYR A 44 6.17 -2.51 5.81
N ALA A 45 6.32 -3.28 6.89
CA ALA A 45 5.21 -3.55 7.80
C ALA A 45 4.77 -2.28 8.55
N GLU A 46 5.70 -1.41 8.93
CA GLU A 46 5.40 -0.11 9.56
C GLU A 46 4.73 0.84 8.55
N GLU A 47 5.23 0.93 7.31
CA GLU A 47 4.62 1.70 6.23
C GLU A 47 3.20 1.21 5.91
N GLU A 48 2.98 -0.10 5.89
CA GLU A 48 1.67 -0.70 5.66
C GLU A 48 0.71 -0.41 6.82
N GLU A 49 1.18 -0.49 8.06
CA GLU A 49 0.36 -0.14 9.22
C GLU A 49 -0.04 1.34 9.22
N ASP A 50 0.89 2.23 8.89
CA ASP A 50 0.63 3.67 8.78
C ASP A 50 -0.30 3.98 7.59
N PHE A 51 -0.15 3.26 6.48
CA PHE A 51 -1.09 3.34 5.36
C PHE A 51 -2.49 2.91 5.77
N VAL A 52 -2.65 1.78 6.45
CA VAL A 52 -3.97 1.31 6.94
C VAL A 52 -4.60 2.32 7.89
N LYS A 53 -3.83 2.92 8.80
CA LYS A 53 -4.32 3.98 9.69
C LYS A 53 -4.73 5.24 8.91
N ALA A 54 -3.96 5.62 7.91
CA ALA A 54 -4.29 6.76 7.04
C ALA A 54 -5.57 6.49 6.24
N VAL A 55 -5.72 5.30 5.66
CA VAL A 55 -6.93 4.86 4.96
C VAL A 55 -8.14 4.89 5.89
N ALA A 56 -8.04 4.31 7.08
CA ALA A 56 -9.13 4.26 8.05
C ALA A 56 -9.59 5.66 8.50
N SER A 57 -8.68 6.64 8.54
CA SER A 57 -8.99 8.02 8.93
C SER A 57 -9.36 8.95 7.76
N SER A 58 -9.13 8.51 6.52
CA SER A 58 -9.29 9.29 5.28
C SER A 58 -10.71 9.83 5.05
N GLU A 59 -10.80 10.95 4.35
CA GLU A 59 -12.10 11.51 3.91
C GLU A 59 -12.67 10.73 2.74
N GLU A 60 -11.81 10.14 1.91
CA GLU A 60 -12.15 9.34 0.74
C GLU A 60 -12.93 8.09 1.13
N LEU A 61 -12.49 7.37 2.16
CA LEU A 61 -13.20 6.19 2.67
C LEU A 61 -14.56 6.57 3.27
N LYS A 62 -14.62 7.68 4.01
CA LYS A 62 -15.89 8.23 4.54
C LYS A 62 -16.85 8.60 3.42
N ALA A 63 -16.34 9.24 2.38
CA ALA A 63 -17.11 9.64 1.21
C ALA A 63 -17.65 8.42 0.44
N TRP A 64 -16.84 7.37 0.27
CA TRP A 64 -17.29 6.12 -0.31
C TRP A 64 -18.41 5.47 0.50
N ASN A 65 -18.20 5.28 1.80
CA ASN A 65 -19.19 4.66 2.68
C ASN A 65 -20.51 5.47 2.73
N TRP A 66 -20.43 6.79 2.62
CA TRP A 66 -21.62 7.64 2.45
C TRP A 66 -22.29 7.45 1.09
N ALA A 67 -21.53 7.37 0.01
CA ALA A 67 -22.05 7.15 -1.33
C ALA A 67 -22.73 5.78 -1.46
N GLU A 68 -22.19 4.73 -0.86
CA GLU A 68 -22.80 3.40 -0.71
C GLU A 68 -24.19 3.49 -0.07
N ARG A 69 -24.29 4.15 1.08
CA ARG A 69 -25.57 4.37 1.78
C ARG A 69 -26.55 5.17 0.92
N LYS A 70 -26.06 6.20 0.23
CA LYS A 70 -26.89 7.09 -0.59
C LYS A 70 -27.44 6.41 -1.83
N LEU A 71 -26.64 5.55 -2.46
CA LEU A 71 -27.02 4.80 -3.66
C LEU A 71 -27.67 3.44 -3.33
N ASN A 72 -27.75 3.08 -2.05
CA ASN A 72 -28.22 1.79 -1.56
C ASN A 72 -27.46 0.60 -2.20
N VAL A 73 -26.15 0.77 -2.36
CA VAL A 73 -25.21 -0.24 -2.89
C VAL A 73 -24.29 -0.65 -1.76
N LYS A 74 -23.97 -1.94 -1.67
CA LYS A 74 -22.95 -2.46 -0.77
C LYS A 74 -21.85 -3.09 -1.62
N SER A 75 -20.63 -2.54 -1.55
CA SER A 75 -19.47 -3.20 -2.16
C SER A 75 -18.86 -4.21 -1.18
N ASP A 76 -18.42 -5.35 -1.70
CA ASP A 76 -17.62 -6.34 -0.98
C ASP A 76 -16.12 -6.05 -1.15
N LEU A 77 -15.77 -4.76 -1.17
CA LEU A 77 -14.38 -4.28 -1.26
C LEU A 77 -13.81 -4.03 0.15
N THR A 78 -12.51 -4.27 0.30
CA THR A 78 -11.76 -3.85 1.49
C THR A 78 -11.65 -2.33 1.52
N ASP A 79 -11.45 -1.76 2.70
CA ASP A 79 -11.32 -0.30 2.87
C ASP A 79 -10.14 0.28 2.06
N GLU A 80 -9.05 -0.47 1.94
CA GLU A 80 -7.91 -0.14 1.07
C GLU A 80 -8.28 -0.10 -0.41
N ALA A 81 -9.07 -1.08 -0.88
CA ALA A 81 -9.52 -1.12 -2.26
C ALA A 81 -10.45 0.07 -2.57
N LYS A 82 -11.37 0.39 -1.65
CA LYS A 82 -12.25 1.58 -1.76
C LYS A 82 -11.43 2.87 -1.84
N TYR A 83 -10.39 2.99 -1.01
CA TYR A 83 -9.50 4.14 -1.01
C TYR A 83 -8.70 4.25 -2.31
N ASN A 84 -8.12 3.15 -2.80
CA ASN A 84 -7.38 3.13 -4.05
C ASN A 84 -8.26 3.48 -5.27
N ASP A 85 -9.50 3.00 -5.31
CA ASP A 85 -10.46 3.36 -6.36
C ASP A 85 -10.81 4.86 -6.33
N MET A 86 -10.93 5.44 -5.13
CA MET A 86 -11.09 6.88 -4.96
C MET A 86 -9.90 7.67 -5.51
N LEU A 87 -8.66 7.22 -5.23
CA LEU A 87 -7.45 7.84 -5.77
C LEU A 87 -7.36 7.72 -7.29
N ASN A 88 -7.81 6.61 -7.87
CA ASN A 88 -7.85 6.44 -9.32
C ASN A 88 -8.86 7.40 -9.96
N ILE A 89 -10.02 7.58 -9.34
CA ILE A 89 -11.04 8.51 -9.84
C ILE A 89 -10.65 9.97 -9.65
N ASP A 90 -9.86 10.27 -8.62
CA ASP A 90 -9.28 11.59 -8.41
C ASP A 90 -8.44 12.04 -9.63
N LYS A 91 -7.59 11.13 -10.14
CA LYS A 91 -6.76 11.35 -11.34
C LYS A 91 -7.60 11.59 -12.61
N GLU A 92 -8.80 11.03 -12.69
CA GLU A 92 -9.67 11.16 -13.86
C GLU A 92 -10.71 12.29 -13.74
N SER A 93 -10.89 12.83 -12.53
CA SER A 93 -12.01 13.71 -12.20
C SER A 93 -11.54 14.99 -11.52
N PHE A 94 -10.58 15.67 -12.16
CA PHE A 94 -10.07 16.95 -11.72
C PHE A 94 -11.20 17.96 -11.46
N GLY A 95 -11.16 18.62 -10.30
CA GLY A 95 -12.12 19.67 -9.93
C GLY A 95 -13.43 19.18 -9.29
N LEU A 96 -13.70 17.88 -9.19
CA LEU A 96 -14.83 17.39 -8.40
C LEU A 96 -14.49 17.30 -6.90
N SER A 97 -15.50 17.55 -6.06
CA SER A 97 -15.37 17.29 -4.61
C SER A 97 -15.22 15.79 -4.32
N VAL A 98 -14.60 15.45 -3.19
CA VAL A 98 -14.40 14.06 -2.73
C VAL A 98 -15.73 13.29 -2.69
N TRP A 99 -16.81 13.94 -2.25
CA TRP A 99 -18.15 13.33 -2.21
C TRP A 99 -18.77 13.05 -3.59
N GLN A 100 -18.54 13.93 -4.57
CA GLN A 100 -18.99 13.70 -5.95
C GLN A 100 -18.17 12.59 -6.62
N LYS A 101 -16.86 12.56 -6.35
CA LYS A 101 -15.97 11.49 -6.79
C LYS A 101 -16.43 10.15 -6.25
N ALA A 102 -16.80 10.07 -4.96
CA ALA A 102 -17.32 8.87 -4.34
C ALA A 102 -18.63 8.35 -4.96
N ILE A 103 -19.57 9.24 -5.31
CA ILE A 103 -20.79 8.84 -6.03
C ILE A 103 -20.44 8.23 -7.39
N LYS A 104 -19.55 8.88 -8.14
CA LYS A 104 -19.08 8.37 -9.44
C LYS A 104 -18.42 7.01 -9.27
N ALA A 105 -17.58 6.87 -8.25
CA ALA A 105 -16.86 5.64 -7.95
C ALA A 105 -17.77 4.46 -7.63
N VAL A 106 -18.67 4.62 -6.66
CA VAL A 106 -19.64 3.59 -6.28
C VAL A 106 -20.57 3.26 -7.46
N SER A 107 -20.94 4.24 -8.29
CA SER A 107 -21.76 3.99 -9.47
C SER A 107 -21.04 3.23 -10.59
N LEU A 108 -19.73 3.39 -10.71
CA LEU A 108 -18.92 2.62 -11.65
C LEU A 108 -18.77 1.19 -11.14
N TYR A 109 -18.43 1.03 -9.85
CA TYR A 109 -18.33 -0.27 -9.20
C TYR A 109 -19.62 -1.09 -9.33
N SER A 110 -20.79 -0.47 -9.07
CA SER A 110 -22.07 -1.17 -9.17
C SER A 110 -22.41 -1.60 -10.58
N ARG A 111 -21.95 -0.87 -11.61
CA ARG A 111 -22.13 -1.25 -13.02
C ARG A 111 -21.18 -2.36 -13.45
N THR A 112 -19.99 -2.44 -12.87
CA THR A 112 -19.03 -3.50 -13.18
C THR A 112 -19.31 -4.79 -12.41
N ALA A 113 -19.97 -4.68 -11.25
CA ALA A 113 -20.34 -5.82 -10.40
C ALA A 113 -21.69 -6.46 -10.75
N ALA A 114 -22.49 -5.82 -11.60
CA ALA A 114 -23.77 -6.33 -12.12
C ALA A 114 -23.58 -7.06 -13.46
#